data_AF-A0A923R0J1-F1
#
_entry.id   AF-A0A923R0J1-F1
#
_cell.length_a   1.000
_cell.length_b   1.000
_cell.length_c   1.000
_cell.angle_alpha   90.00
_cell.angle_beta   90.00
_cell.angle_gamma   90.00
#
_symmetry.space_group_name_H-M   'P 1'
#
loop_
_entity.id
_entity.type
_entity.pdbx_description
1 polymer ?
#
loop_
_entity_poly.entity_id
_entity_poly.type
_entity_poly.pdbx_seq_one_letter_code
_entity_poly.pdbx_strand_id
1 'polypeptide(L)'
;MSREDVLGKTDYDISPRSLADGHVERDREVLANHHVLEFEEIIVSRTLGERFMRTKKIALTGPDENSGYILEIAVDITDLKRTEKDLIEAREQAIAGAKVKSEFLANMSHEIRTPLNGIIGLTDLLIDSGLSVE
;
A
#
# COMPACT_ATOMS: atom_id res chain seq x y z
N MET A 1 5.47 25.35 9.33
CA MET A 1 5.49 26.37 10.40
C MET A 1 6.92 26.81 10.56
N SER A 2 7.17 28.09 10.84
CA SER A 2 8.51 28.54 11.20
C SER A 2 8.83 28.10 12.63
N ARG A 3 10.11 28.06 13.01
CA ARG A 3 10.54 27.75 14.38
C ARG A 3 9.88 28.67 15.42
N GLU A 4 9.74 29.95 15.10
CA GLU A 4 9.17 30.97 15.99
C GLU A 4 7.68 30.74 16.24
N ASP A 5 6.96 30.12 15.31
CA ASP A 5 5.53 29.82 15.46
C ASP A 5 5.25 28.69 16.47
N VAL A 6 6.26 27.91 16.85
CA VAL A 6 6.09 26.68 17.64
C VAL A 6 6.80 26.75 19.01
N LEU A 7 7.88 27.52 19.12
CA LEU A 7 8.63 27.61 20.38
C LEU A 7 7.78 28.21 21.50
N GLY A 8 7.74 27.51 22.64
CA GLY A 8 6.97 27.93 23.83
C GLY A 8 5.46 27.73 23.71
N LYS A 9 5.01 27.12 22.62
CA LYS A 9 3.61 26.75 22.39
C LYS A 9 3.37 25.30 22.80
N THR A 10 2.13 25.01 23.20
CA THR A 10 1.65 23.66 23.44
C THR A 10 0.98 23.10 22.19
N ASP A 11 0.74 21.79 22.12
CA ASP A 11 0.01 21.17 21.01
C ASP A 11 -1.37 21.81 20.78
N TYR A 12 -2.01 22.28 21.86
CA TYR A 12 -3.31 22.96 21.81
C TYR A 12 -3.26 24.35 21.16
N ASP A 13 -2.09 24.99 21.14
CA ASP A 13 -1.91 26.30 20.50
C ASP A 13 -1.70 26.19 18.99
N ILE A 14 -1.26 25.02 18.51
CA ILE A 14 -0.81 24.82 17.12
C ILE A 14 -1.69 23.83 16.34
N SER A 15 -2.48 23.01 17.03
CA SER A 15 -3.30 21.96 16.46
C SER A 15 -4.75 22.01 16.97
N PRO A 16 -5.73 21.56 16.17
CA PRO A 16 -7.10 21.33 16.64
C PRO A 16 -7.12 20.44 17.89
N ARG A 17 -8.06 20.70 18.81
CA ARG A 17 -8.15 19.99 20.10
C ARG A 17 -8.14 18.46 19.96
N SER A 18 -8.88 17.91 19.02
CA SER A 18 -8.94 16.46 18.81
C SER A 18 -7.59 15.83 18.45
N LEU A 19 -6.74 16.57 17.71
CA LEU A 19 -5.38 16.12 17.37
C LEU A 19 -4.43 16.34 18.55
N ALA A 20 -4.51 17.51 19.19
CA ALA A 20 -3.71 17.84 20.37
C ALA A 20 -3.92 16.85 21.52
N ASP A 21 -5.17 16.44 21.78
CA ASP A 21 -5.49 15.44 22.81
C ASP A 21 -4.78 14.11 22.54
N GLY A 22 -4.77 13.66 21.28
CA GLY A 22 -4.06 12.44 20.88
C GLY A 22 -2.53 12.57 20.98
N HIS A 23 -1.95 13.74 20.69
CA HIS A 23 -0.52 13.96 20.87
C HIS A 23 -0.12 13.92 22.35
N VAL A 24 -0.90 14.59 23.21
CA VAL A 24 -0.69 14.64 24.66
C VAL A 24 -0.86 13.26 25.31
N GLU A 25 -1.85 12.48 24.87
CA GLU A 25 -2.05 11.11 25.37
C GLU A 25 -0.84 10.23 25.07
N ARG A 26 -0.36 10.23 23.82
CA ARG A 26 0.83 9.48 23.42
C ARG A 26 2.09 9.98 24.13
N ASP A 27 2.20 11.29 24.35
CA ASP A 27 3.33 11.87 25.07
C ASP A 27 3.40 11.38 26.52
N ARG A 28 2.24 11.33 27.20
CA ARG A 28 2.15 10.77 28.56
C ARG A 28 2.48 9.28 28.57
N GLU A 29 2.02 8.52 27.58
CA GLU A 29 2.33 7.09 27.46
C GLU A 29 3.84 6.85 27.32
N VAL A 30 4.47 7.57 26.39
CA VAL A 30 5.91 7.45 26.09
C VAL A 30 6.75 7.83 27.32
N LEU A 31 6.39 8.91 28.01
CA LEU A 31 7.08 9.34 29.23
C LEU A 31 6.87 8.37 30.40
N ALA A 32 5.69 7.79 30.56
CA ALA A 32 5.41 6.85 31.64
C ALA A 32 6.14 5.51 31.44
N ASN A 33 6.13 4.98 30.22
CA ASN A 33 6.60 3.64 29.92
C ASN A 33 8.07 3.59 29.44
N HIS A 34 8.69 4.74 29.15
CA HIS A 34 10.06 4.84 28.64
C HIS A 34 10.34 3.98 27.38
N HIS A 35 9.32 3.83 26.53
CA HIS A 35 9.39 3.07 25.28
C HIS A 35 9.33 3.99 24.05
N VAL A 36 9.77 3.46 22.91
CA VAL A 36 9.59 4.12 21.61
C VAL A 36 8.20 3.80 21.08
N LEU A 37 7.43 4.83 20.77
CA LEU A 37 6.14 4.69 20.08
C LEU A 37 6.32 5.10 18.62
N GLU A 38 5.97 4.22 17.68
CA GLU A 38 5.99 4.46 16.24
C GLU A 38 4.59 4.27 15.68
N PHE A 39 4.10 5.25 14.92
CA PHE A 39 2.78 5.20 14.32
C PHE A 39 2.74 6.01 13.01
N GLU A 40 1.74 5.73 12.19
CA GLU A 40 1.44 6.52 11.00
C GLU A 40 0.21 7.38 11.26
N GLU A 41 0.27 8.63 10.82
CA GLU A 41 -0.82 9.59 10.94
C GLU A 41 -0.98 10.41 9.67
N ILE A 42 -2.17 10.97 9.46
CA ILE A 42 -2.41 11.93 8.38
C ILE A 42 -2.42 13.31 9.00
N ILE A 43 -1.51 14.17 8.57
CA ILE A 43 -1.51 15.58 8.93
C ILE A 43 -1.97 16.41 7.74
N VAL A 44 -2.67 17.51 8.02
CA VAL A 44 -3.02 18.50 6.99
C VAL A 44 -1.97 19.59 7.00
N SER A 45 -1.03 19.53 6.05
CA SER A 45 -0.05 20.58 5.84
C SER A 45 -0.71 21.82 5.24
N ARG A 46 -0.35 23.00 5.78
CA ARG A 46 -0.87 24.30 5.30
C ARG A 46 -0.56 24.58 3.83
N THR A 47 0.57 24.08 3.32
CA THR A 47 1.04 24.35 1.95
C THR A 47 0.90 23.16 1.02
N LEU A 48 0.93 21.96 1.59
CA LEU A 48 1.07 20.73 0.83
C LEU A 48 -0.20 19.86 0.85
N GLY A 49 -1.21 20.21 1.65
CA GLY A 49 -2.43 19.41 1.82
C GLY A 49 -2.20 18.20 2.73
N GLU A 50 -3.00 17.16 2.56
CA GLU A 50 -2.87 15.92 3.34
C GLU A 50 -1.51 15.25 3.11
N ARG A 51 -0.87 14.85 4.20
CA ARG A 51 0.41 14.15 4.20
C ARG A 51 0.38 12.98 5.17
N PHE A 52 0.87 11.84 4.70
CA PHE A 52 1.11 10.67 5.54
C PHE A 52 2.44 10.87 6.23
N MET A 53 2.40 10.91 7.56
CA MET A 53 3.58 11.02 8.40
C MET A 53 3.79 9.72 9.13
N ARG A 54 5.02 9.23 9.11
CA ARG A 54 5.47 8.21 10.06
C ARG A 54 6.17 8.92 11.19
N THR A 55 5.58 8.84 12.37
CA THR A 55 6.02 9.58 13.55
C THR A 55 6.57 8.61 14.59
N LYS A 56 7.74 8.94 15.13
CA LYS A 56 8.38 8.26 16.27
C LYS A 56 8.45 9.19 17.45
N LYS A 57 7.99 8.75 18.61
CA LYS A 57 8.11 9.45 19.88
C LYS A 57 9.03 8.66 20.82
N ILE A 58 9.99 9.35 21.41
CA ILE A 58 11.02 8.77 22.27
C ILE A 58 11.12 9.60 23.54
N ALA A 59 10.95 8.96 24.70
CA ALA A 59 11.21 9.59 25.98
C ALA A 59 12.71 9.76 26.19
N LEU A 60 13.11 10.95 26.61
CA LEU A 60 14.47 11.28 27.02
C LEU A 60 14.46 11.70 28.49
N THR A 61 15.36 11.12 29.27
CA THR A 61 15.59 11.55 30.65
C THR A 61 16.30 12.90 30.64
N GLY A 62 15.77 13.85 31.38
CA GLY A 62 16.36 15.16 31.58
C GLY A 62 17.48 15.16 32.62
N PRO A 63 18.08 16.33 32.87
CA PRO A 63 19.19 16.47 33.80
C PRO A 63 18.79 16.26 35.27
N ASP A 64 17.51 16.40 35.61
CA ASP A 64 16.96 16.16 36.94
C ASP A 64 16.03 14.95 36.92
N GLU A 65 15.88 14.27 38.07
CA GLU A 65 15.05 13.05 38.24
C GLU A 65 13.58 13.23 37.84
N ASN A 66 13.10 14.48 37.78
CA ASN A 66 11.72 14.84 37.43
C ASN A 66 11.56 15.56 36.08
N SER A 67 12.64 15.72 35.32
CA SER A 67 12.61 16.38 34.01
C SER A 67 12.53 15.33 32.91
N GLY A 68 11.38 15.23 32.24
CA GLY A 68 11.19 14.35 31.08
C GLY A 68 11.06 15.15 29.79
N TYR A 69 11.79 14.77 28.75
CA TYR A 69 11.66 15.36 27.41
C TYR A 69 11.16 14.31 26.43
N ILE A 70 10.55 14.78 25.35
CA ILE A 70 10.14 13.93 24.23
C ILE A 70 10.88 14.39 22.99
N LEU A 71 11.52 13.44 22.32
CA LEU A 71 12.00 13.61 20.96
C LEU A 71 10.96 13.02 20.02
N GLU A 72 10.40 13.87 19.16
CA GLU A 72 9.54 13.46 18.06
C GLU A 72 10.32 13.51 16.73
N ILE A 73 10.21 12.44 15.94
CA ILE A 73 10.76 12.36 14.59
C ILE A 73 9.59 12.04 13.66
N ALA A 74 9.22 12.99 12.81
CA ALA A 74 8.17 12.80 11.80
C ALA A 74 8.78 12.80 10.40
N VAL A 75 8.52 11.73 9.65
CA VAL A 75 8.97 11.56 8.26
C VAL A 75 7.76 11.54 7.35
N ASP A 76 7.74 12.41 6.34
CA ASP A 76 6.73 12.36 5.29
C ASP A 76 6.94 11.12 4.42
N ILE A 77 5.95 10.23 4.41
CA ILE A 77 5.92 8.98 3.65
C ILE A 77 4.83 8.99 2.57
N THR A 78 4.31 10.17 2.21
CA THR A 78 3.21 10.30 1.26
C THR A 78 3.55 9.70 -0.10
N ASP A 79 4.73 9.98 -0.63
CA ASP A 79 5.14 9.45 -1.95
C ASP A 79 5.44 7.95 -1.89
N LEU A 80 5.92 7.45 -0.74
CA LEU A 80 6.06 6.02 -0.49
C LEU A 80 4.69 5.33 -0.55
N LYS A 81 3.68 5.86 0.16
CA LYS A 81 2.31 5.31 0.16
C LYS A 81 1.67 5.33 -1.23
N ARG A 82 1.90 6.39 -2.01
CA ARG A 82 1.44 6.47 -3.40
C ARG A 82 2.08 5.39 -4.26
N THR A 83 3.38 5.24 -4.17
CA THR A 83 4.12 4.22 -4.92
C THR A 83 3.68 2.81 -4.54
N GLU A 84 3.48 2.53 -3.25
CA GLU A 84 2.96 1.25 -2.76
C GLU A 84 1.58 0.94 -3.35
N LYS A 85 0.68 1.94 -3.36
CA LYS A 85 -0.66 1.80 -3.94
C LYS A 85 -0.59 1.52 -5.45
N ASP A 86 0.16 2.32 -6.19
CA ASP A 86 0.32 2.16 -7.65
C ASP A 86 0.89 0.78 -8.00
N LEU A 87 1.85 0.28 -7.19
CA LEU A 87 2.42 -1.05 -7.35
C LEU A 87 1.39 -2.16 -7.13
N ILE A 88 0.54 -2.03 -6.10
CA ILE A 88 -0.54 -2.99 -5.82
C ILE A 88 -1.52 -3.01 -7.00
N GLU A 89 -1.98 -1.85 -7.45
CA GLU A 89 -2.94 -1.75 -8.56
C GLU A 89 -2.36 -2.32 -9.86
N ALA A 90 -1.12 -2.00 -10.21
CA ALA A 90 -0.44 -2.55 -11.38
C ALA A 90 -0.29 -4.08 -11.29
N ARG A 91 0.03 -4.61 -10.11
CA ARG A 91 0.12 -6.06 -9.89
C ARG A 91 -1.23 -6.73 -10.07
N GLU A 92 -2.29 -6.18 -9.51
CA GLU A 92 -3.65 -6.71 -9.64
C GLU A 92 -4.12 -6.73 -11.10
N GLN A 93 -3.86 -5.66 -11.84
CA GLN A 93 -4.16 -5.58 -13.27
C GLN A 93 -3.38 -6.64 -14.07
N ALA A 94 -2.10 -6.84 -13.77
CA ALA A 94 -1.29 -7.86 -14.43
C ALA A 94 -1.80 -9.28 -14.15
N ILE A 95 -2.18 -9.58 -12.90
CA ILE A 95 -2.76 -10.87 -12.53
C ILE A 95 -4.09 -11.10 -13.23
N ALA A 96 -4.97 -10.10 -13.24
CA ALA A 96 -6.26 -10.19 -13.92
C ALA A 96 -6.08 -10.43 -15.43
N GLY A 97 -5.18 -9.67 -16.08
CA GLY A 97 -4.87 -9.83 -17.49
C GLY A 97 -4.28 -11.20 -17.83
N ALA A 98 -3.35 -11.70 -16.99
CA ALA A 98 -2.76 -13.02 -17.17
C ALA A 98 -3.81 -14.14 -17.04
N LYS A 99 -4.75 -14.02 -16.08
CA LYS A 99 -5.85 -14.97 -15.91
C LYS A 99 -6.77 -14.99 -17.13
N VAL A 100 -7.23 -13.81 -17.58
CA VAL A 100 -8.08 -13.70 -18.78
C VAL A 100 -7.38 -14.28 -20.01
N LYS A 101 -6.09 -14.00 -20.20
CA LYS A 101 -5.30 -14.56 -21.30
C LYS A 101 -5.22 -16.09 -21.22
N SER A 102 -4.98 -16.65 -20.03
CA SER A 102 -4.91 -18.10 -19.83
C SER A 102 -6.24 -18.77 -20.13
N GLU A 103 -7.35 -18.23 -19.62
CA GLU A 103 -8.70 -18.75 -19.85
C GLU A 103 -9.05 -18.68 -21.33
N PHE A 104 -8.77 -17.56 -22.00
CA PHE A 104 -8.97 -17.41 -23.44
C PHE A 104 -8.18 -18.46 -24.23
N LEU A 105 -6.87 -18.61 -23.96
CA LEU A 105 -6.03 -19.56 -24.69
C LEU A 105 -6.47 -21.02 -24.45
N ALA A 106 -6.86 -21.36 -23.22
CA ALA A 106 -7.40 -22.68 -22.91
C ALA A 106 -8.69 -22.94 -23.70
N ASN A 107 -9.64 -22.02 -23.64
CA ASN A 107 -10.92 -22.13 -24.35
C ASN A 107 -10.72 -22.23 -25.86
N MET A 108 -9.93 -21.34 -26.46
CA MET A 108 -9.61 -21.40 -27.89
C MET A 108 -8.95 -22.73 -28.28
N SER A 109 -8.04 -23.25 -27.45
CA SER A 109 -7.40 -24.55 -27.70
C SER A 109 -8.41 -25.70 -27.68
N HIS A 110 -9.36 -25.68 -26.75
CA HIS A 110 -10.43 -26.67 -26.67
C HIS A 110 -11.37 -26.60 -27.88
N GLU A 111 -11.76 -25.38 -28.28
CA GLU A 111 -12.66 -25.15 -29.41
C GLU A 111 -12.01 -25.47 -30.76
N ILE A 112 -10.71 -25.29 -30.92
CA ILE A 112 -9.98 -25.67 -32.14
C ILE A 112 -9.77 -27.19 -32.22
N ARG A 113 -9.47 -27.85 -31.08
CA ARG A 113 -9.19 -29.30 -31.06
C ARG A 113 -10.38 -30.14 -31.52
N THR A 114 -11.60 -29.75 -31.16
CA THR A 114 -12.83 -30.49 -31.51
C THR A 114 -13.04 -30.62 -33.03
N PRO A 115 -13.14 -29.54 -33.82
CA PRO A 115 -13.28 -29.63 -35.27
C PRO A 115 -12.04 -30.24 -35.94
N LEU A 116 -10.83 -29.96 -35.43
CA LEU A 116 -9.60 -30.54 -35.99
C LEU A 116 -9.58 -32.07 -35.86
N ASN A 117 -9.94 -32.61 -34.70
CA ASN A 117 -10.05 -34.06 -34.49
C ASN A 117 -11.14 -34.69 -35.39
N GLY A 118 -12.23 -33.97 -35.65
CA GLY A 118 -13.26 -34.41 -36.58
C GLY A 118 -12.76 -34.48 -38.03
N ILE A 119 -12.00 -33.47 -38.47
CA ILE A 119 -11.38 -33.46 -39.81
C ILE A 119 -10.37 -34.60 -39.95
N ILE A 120 -9.48 -34.78 -38.96
CA ILE A 120 -8.48 -35.87 -38.97
C ILE A 120 -9.16 -37.24 -39.04
N GLY A 121 -10.18 -37.48 -38.22
CA GLY A 121 -10.91 -38.74 -38.25
C GLY A 121 -11.60 -39.01 -39.59
N LEU A 122 -12.16 -37.98 -40.24
CA LEU A 122 -12.74 -38.13 -41.58
C LEU A 122 -11.66 -38.40 -42.64
N THR A 123 -10.52 -37.72 -42.56
CA THR A 123 -9.41 -37.97 -43.50
C THR A 123 -8.81 -39.36 -43.34
N ASP A 124 -8.68 -39.87 -42.11
CA ASP A 124 -8.19 -41.23 -41.85
C ASP A 124 -9.13 -42.27 -42.46
N LEU A 125 -10.46 -42.10 -42.32
CA LEU A 125 -11.45 -42.97 -42.95
C LEU A 125 -11.38 -42.94 -44.48
N LEU A 126 -11.15 -41.77 -45.09
CA LEU A 126 -10.99 -41.64 -46.53
C LEU A 126 -9.74 -42.39 -47.02
N ILE A 127 -8.63 -42.27 -46.29
CA ILE A 127 -7.37 -42.98 -46.60
C ILE A 127 -7.57 -44.50 -46.49
N ASP A 128 -8.19 -44.98 -45.40
CA ASP A 128 -8.42 -46.42 -45.16
C ASP A 128 -9.44 -47.04 -46.13
N SER A 129 -10.39 -46.25 -46.64
CA SER A 129 -11.43 -46.75 -47.55
C SER A 129 -10.95 -47.10 -48.96
N GLY A 130 -9.72 -46.70 -49.34
CA GLY A 130 -9.18 -46.94 -50.68
C GLY A 130 -9.90 -46.19 -51.82
N LEU A 131 -10.71 -45.18 -51.50
CA LEU A 131 -11.40 -44.34 -52.48
C LEU A 131 -10.37 -43.54 -53.31
N SER A 132 -10.15 -43.93 -54.56
CA SER A 132 -9.42 -43.11 -55.53
C SER A 132 -10.37 -42.10 -56.16
N VAL A 133 -9.88 -40.87 -56.34
CA VAL A 133 -10.58 -39.83 -57.10
C VAL A 133 -10.73 -40.34 -58.54
N GLU A 134 -11.97 -40.51 -59.01
CA GLU A 134 -12.27 -40.71 -60.44
C GLU A 134 -12.02 -39.41 -61.23
#